data_AF-A0A7Y3AGK1-F1
#
_entry.id   AF-A0A7Y3AGK1-F1
#
_cell.length_a   1.000
_cell.length_b   1.000
_cell.length_c   1.000
_cell.angle_alpha   90.00
_cell.angle_beta   90.00
_cell.angle_gamma   90.00
#
_symmetry.space_group_name_H-M   'P 1'
#
loop_
_entity.id
_entity.type
_entity.pdbx_description
1 polymer ?
#
loop_
_entity_poly.entity_id
_entity_poly.type
_entity_poly.pdbx_seq_one_letter_code
_entity_poly.pdbx_strand_id
1 'polypeptide(L)' 'VDIQAIAAGLQRISQLTTDFPQITELDINPYIVSDAGTEPIVADVHMTLAPSQ' A
#
# COMPACT_ATOMS: atom_id res chain seq x y z
N VAL A 1 -5.06 8.23 -15.61
CA VAL A 1 -4.35 7.38 -14.61
C VAL A 1 -2.91 7.86 -14.46
N ASP A 2 -2.52 8.24 -13.24
CA ASP A 2 -1.17 8.71 -12.91
C ASP A 2 -0.21 7.55 -12.58
N ILE A 3 0.64 7.17 -13.54
CA ILE A 3 1.58 6.05 -13.39
C ILE A 3 2.68 6.35 -12.37
N GLN A 4 3.12 7.61 -12.25
CA GLN A 4 4.17 7.98 -11.30
C GLN A 4 3.64 7.87 -9.87
N ALA A 5 2.39 8.29 -9.65
CA ALA A 5 1.73 8.14 -8.36
C ALA A 5 1.53 6.67 -7.98
N ILE A 6 1.20 5.79 -8.93
CA ILE A 6 1.16 4.33 -8.71
C ILE A 6 2.53 3.81 -8.27
N ALA A 7 3.59 4.13 -9.01
CA ALA A 7 4.93 3.66 -8.70
C ALA A 7 5.39 4.11 -7.29
N ALA A 8 5.18 5.39 -6.95
CA ALA A 8 5.50 5.92 -5.63
C ALA A 8 4.65 5.28 -4.51
N GLY A 9 3.38 4.97 -4.79
CA GLY A 9 2.52 4.21 -3.88
C GLY A 9 3.05 2.81 -3.61
N LEU A 10 3.32 2.05 -4.67
CA LEU A 10 3.86 0.69 -4.57
C LEU A 10 5.22 0.66 -3.87
N GLN A 11 6.09 1.63 -4.13
CA GLN A 11 7.38 1.72 -3.45
C GLN A 11 7.23 1.95 -1.94
N ARG A 12 6.31 2.83 -1.52
CA ARG A 12 6.03 3.05 -0.10
C ARG A 12 5.40 1.84 0.58
N ILE A 13 4.50 1.13 -0.11
CA ILE A 13 3.92 -0.13 0.37
C ILE A 13 5.01 -1.19 0.53
N SER A 14 5.90 -1.33 -0.46
CA SER A 14 7.06 -2.24 -0.37
C SER A 14 7.98 -1.89 0.79
N GLN A 15 8.21 -0.60 1.05
CA GLN A 15 9.02 -0.15 2.17
C GLN A 15 8.36 -0.50 3.50
N LEU A 16 7.05 -0.24 3.64
CA LEU A 16 6.27 -0.58 4.83
C LEU A 16 6.38 -2.07 5.18
N THR A 17 6.17 -2.96 4.22
CA THR A 17 6.23 -4.41 4.49
C THR A 17 7.65 -4.91 4.76
N THR A 18 8.67 -4.21 4.26
CA THR A 18 10.07 -4.54 4.51
C THR A 18 10.55 -4.05 5.88
N ASP A 19 10.14 -2.83 6.28
CA ASP A 19 10.55 -2.21 7.56
C ASP A 19 9.88 -2.88 8.76
N PHE A 20 8.67 -3.43 8.56
CA PHE A 20 7.88 -4.08 9.60
C PHE A 20 7.66 -5.55 9.25
N PRO A 21 8.66 -6.44 9.50
CA PRO A 21 8.55 -7.86 9.17
C PRO A 21 7.46 -8.59 9.96
N GLN A 22 6.84 -7.94 10.95
CA GLN A 22 5.65 -8.43 11.64
C GLN A 22 4.40 -8.40 10.74
N ILE A 23 4.38 -7.60 9.67
CA ILE A 23 3.32 -7.63 8.67
C ILE A 23 3.54 -8.87 7.80
N THR A 24 2.75 -9.91 8.03
CA THR A 24 2.88 -11.19 7.31
C THR A 24 2.06 -11.22 6.03
N GLU A 25 1.01 -10.39 5.95
CA GLU A 25 0.16 -10.23 4.79
C GLU A 25 -0.34 -8.79 4.73
N LEU A 26 -0.35 -8.22 3.52
CA LEU A 26 -0.94 -6.93 3.22
C LEU A 26 -1.65 -7.02 1.87
N ASP A 27 -2.98 -6.96 1.89
CA ASP A 27 -3.82 -6.89 0.70
C ASP A 27 -4.52 -5.52 0.66
N ILE A 28 -4.46 -4.86 -0.48
CA ILE A 28 -5.05 -3.54 -0.70
C ILE A 28 -5.98 -3.63 -1.90
N ASN A 29 -7.28 -3.48 -1.67
CA ASN A 29 -8.26 -3.52 -2.74
C ASN A 29 -9.55 -2.74 -2.37
N PRO A 30 -9.85 -1.59 -3.02
CA PRO A 30 -9.12 -0.98 -4.13
C PRO A 30 -8.04 0.03 -3.69
N TYR A 31 -6.94 0.06 -4.44
CA TYR A 31 -6.03 1.20 -4.52
C TYR A 31 -6.44 2.09 -5.70
N ILE A 32 -6.96 3.27 -5.41
CA ILE A 32 -7.59 4.16 -6.39
C ILE A 32 -6.59 5.23 -6.82
N VAL A 33 -6.32 5.28 -8.13
CA VAL A 33 -5.51 6.33 -8.74
C VAL A 33 -6.28 6.95 -9.90
N SER A 34 -6.52 8.25 -9.81
CA SER A 34 -7.24 9.04 -10.81
C SER A 34 -6.26 9.70 -11.79
N ASP A 35 -6.59 10.91 -12.24
CA ASP A 35 -5.76 11.65 -13.19
C ASP A 35 -4.53 12.27 -12.52
N ALA A 36 -3.59 12.71 -13.35
CA ALA A 36 -2.34 13.30 -12.88
C ALA A 36 -2.60 14.49 -11.96
N GLY A 37 -1.90 14.52 -10.83
CA GLY A 37 -2.06 15.57 -9.81
C GLY A 37 -3.18 15.32 -8.80
N THR A 38 -3.92 14.21 -8.91
CA THR A 38 -4.81 13.75 -7.84
C THR A 38 -4.05 12.84 -6.89
N GLU A 39 -4.27 12.99 -5.59
CA GLU A 39 -3.63 12.13 -4.59
C GLU A 39 -4.20 10.70 -4.65
N PRO A 40 -3.35 9.66 -4.68
CA PRO A 40 -3.81 8.27 -4.59
C PRO A 40 -4.49 7.95 -3.27
N ILE A 41 -5.54 7.13 -3.32
CA ILE A 41 -6.34 6.75 -2.14
C ILE A 41 -6.33 5.23 -1.98
N VAL A 42 -6.07 4.78 -0.76
CA VAL A 42 -6.34 3.40 -0.35
C VAL A 42 -7.72 3.39 0.31
N ALA A 43 -8.68 2.71 -0.31
CA ALA A 43 -10.06 2.69 0.20
C ALA A 43 -10.29 1.60 1.25
N ASP A 44 -9.61 0.46 1.12
CA ASP A 44 -9.69 -0.65 2.05
C ASP A 44 -8.36 -1.42 2.12
N VAL A 45 -8.10 -2.05 3.27
CA VAL A 45 -6.89 -2.83 3.54
C VAL A 45 -7.21 -4.02 4.42
N HIS A 46 -6.73 -5.19 4.02
CA HIS A 46 -6.56 -6.34 4.91
C HIS A 46 -5.08 -6.44 5.31
N MET A 47 -4.79 -6.49 6.61
CA MET A 47 -3.43 -6.67 7.13
C MET A 47 -3.40 -7.77 8.20
N THR A 48 -2.54 -8.76 8.01
CA THR A 48 -2.26 -9.79 9.02
C THR A 48 -0.93 -9.51 9.70
N LEU A 49 -0.93 -9.55 11.03
CA LEU A 49 0.27 -9.39 11.83
C LEU A 49 0.68 -10.74 12.45
N ALA A 50 1.99 -10.94 12.57
CA ALA A 50 2.54 -12.01 13.37
C ALA A 50 2.03 -11.89 14.82
N PRO A 51 1.82 -13.02 15.52
CA PRO A 51 1.45 -13.01 16.93
C PRO A 51 2.47 -12.21 17.75
N SER A 52 1.99 -11.45 18.73
CA SER A 52 2.88 -10.91 19.77
C SER A 52 3.47 -12.07 20.56
N GLN A 53 4.80 -12.08 20.70
CA GLN A 53 5.51 -12.98 21.62
C GLN A 53 5.11 -12.71 23.07
#